data_AF-A0A1X7TTC7-F1
#
_entry.id   AF-A0A1X7TTC7-F1
#
_cell.length_a   1.000
_cell.length_b   1.000
_cell.length_c   1.000
_cell.angle_alpha   90.00
_cell.angle_beta   90.00
_cell.angle_gamma   90.00
#
_symmetry.space_group_name_H-M   'P 1'
#
loop_
_entity.id
_entity.type
_entity.pdbx_description
1 polymer ?
#
loop_
_entity_poly.entity_id
_entity_poly.type
_entity_poly.pdbx_seq_one_letter_code
_entity_poly.pdbx_strand_id
1 'polypeptide(L)'
;LTRGTEEGEVADLCLAMGSSLTVTPAADIPEVSEYSVSHDSHMISSLQCVAERGEKLVIVNLQKTPLHSMAALCIHAKCEEVSTMVMEKLGLPIPEFRLKRRVFIKVTQSTKGPSEEQVSLSIEGQDMYGFYFSFLTG
;
A
#
# COMPACT_ATOMS: atom_id res chain seq x y z
N LEU A 1 -7.03 6.86 1.62
CA LEU A 1 -6.51 7.07 2.99
C LEU A 1 -7.46 6.51 4.03
N THR A 2 -8.77 6.73 3.91
CA THR A 2 -9.80 6.22 4.84
C THR A 2 -9.62 4.75 5.22
N ARG A 3 -9.50 3.85 4.23
CA ARG A 3 -9.28 2.43 4.50
C ARG A 3 -7.98 2.12 5.24
N GLY A 4 -6.90 2.87 4.98
CA GLY A 4 -5.62 2.64 5.68
C GLY A 4 -5.72 2.94 7.17
N THR A 5 -6.50 3.96 7.53
CA THR A 5 -6.79 4.33 8.92
C THR A 5 -7.73 3.30 9.57
N GLU A 6 -8.83 2.93 8.89
CA GLU A 6 -9.79 1.92 9.37
C GLU A 6 -9.12 0.57 9.69
N GLU A 7 -8.23 0.10 8.81
CA GLU A 7 -7.50 -1.16 9.02
C GLU A 7 -6.44 -1.00 10.14
N GLY A 8 -5.86 0.20 10.28
CA GLY A 8 -4.96 0.54 11.38
C GLY A 8 -5.66 0.51 12.75
N GLU A 9 -6.92 0.94 12.83
CA GLU A 9 -7.70 0.93 14.08
C GLU A 9 -7.91 -0.48 14.63
N VAL A 10 -8.13 -1.46 13.75
CA VAL A 10 -8.44 -2.84 14.14
C VAL A 10 -7.21 -3.74 14.22
N ALA A 11 -6.05 -3.31 13.69
CA ALA A 11 -4.83 -4.09 13.69
C ALA A 11 -4.27 -4.31 15.10
N ASP A 12 -3.78 -5.53 15.38
CA ASP A 12 -3.01 -5.89 16.59
C ASP A 12 -1.48 -5.82 16.35
N LEU A 13 -1.08 -5.61 15.11
CA LEU A 13 0.29 -5.45 14.66
C LEU A 13 0.37 -4.46 13.49
N CYS A 14 1.19 -3.41 13.63
CA CYS A 14 1.60 -2.55 12.53
C CYS A 14 3.07 -2.83 12.17
N LEU A 15 3.33 -3.10 10.91
CA LEU A 15 4.69 -3.30 10.38
C LEU A 15 5.03 -2.16 9.41
N ALA A 16 5.90 -1.25 9.84
CA ALA A 16 6.45 -0.20 8.98
C ALA A 16 7.75 -0.68 8.33
N MET A 17 7.74 -0.85 7.00
CA MET A 17 8.93 -1.29 6.24
C MET A 17 9.45 -0.20 5.32
N GLY A 18 10.72 0.19 5.49
CA GLY A 18 11.40 1.15 4.62
C GLY A 18 10.83 2.56 4.65
N SER A 19 10.00 2.88 5.66
CA SER A 19 9.40 4.19 5.85
C SER A 19 10.20 5.00 6.86
N SER A 20 10.43 6.28 6.57
CA SER A 20 10.98 7.23 7.54
C SER A 20 9.97 7.61 8.62
N LEU A 21 8.67 7.37 8.38
CA LEU A 21 7.56 7.77 9.25
C LEU A 21 7.55 9.28 9.54
N THR A 22 7.71 10.10 8.49
CA THR A 22 7.76 11.57 8.61
C THR A 22 6.69 12.29 7.78
N VAL A 23 5.93 11.57 6.95
CA VAL A 23 4.95 12.16 6.03
C VAL A 23 3.54 11.81 6.49
N THR A 24 2.82 12.82 6.93
CA THR A 24 1.40 12.71 7.32
C THR A 24 0.51 12.75 6.08
N PRO A 25 -0.66 12.08 6.09
CA PRO A 25 -1.25 11.36 7.23
C PRO A 25 -0.81 9.88 7.37
N ALA A 26 0.10 9.39 6.52
CA ALA A 26 0.51 7.98 6.56
C ALA A 26 1.34 7.63 7.82
N ALA A 27 2.15 8.59 8.30
CA ALA A 27 2.90 8.46 9.55
C ALA A 27 1.99 8.36 10.79
N ASP A 28 0.76 8.89 10.71
CA ASP A 28 -0.21 8.92 11.82
C ASP A 28 -0.85 7.55 12.06
N ILE A 29 -0.85 6.64 11.08
CA ILE A 29 -1.45 5.30 11.21
C ILE A 29 -0.75 4.46 12.29
N PRO A 30 0.59 4.40 12.36
CA PRO A 30 1.30 3.75 13.47
C PRO A 30 1.51 4.67 14.70
N GLU A 31 1.39 5.98 14.55
CA GLU A 31 1.71 6.98 15.59
C GLU A 31 0.55 7.22 16.55
N VAL A 32 0.85 7.14 17.85
CA VAL A 32 0.12 7.87 18.91
C VAL A 32 0.81 9.20 19.13
N SER A 33 0.04 10.26 19.28
CA SER A 33 0.47 11.37 20.14
C SER A 33 -0.40 11.41 21.39
N GLU A 34 0.23 11.78 22.49
CA GLU A 34 -0.26 11.74 23.86
C GLU A 34 -1.72 12.23 24.07
N TYR A 35 -2.46 11.46 24.87
CA TYR A 35 -3.47 11.88 25.85
C TYR A 35 -4.01 13.33 25.75
N SER A 36 -5.22 13.50 25.21
CA SER A 36 -6.08 14.65 25.52
C SER A 36 -7.14 14.22 26.53
N VAL A 37 -6.97 14.56 27.82
CA VAL A 37 -8.09 14.63 28.77
C VAL A 37 -8.80 15.95 28.52
N SER A 38 -9.85 15.93 27.70
CA SER A 38 -10.86 16.97 27.83
C SER A 38 -11.64 16.71 29.12
N HIS A 39 -11.54 17.64 30.07
CA HIS A 39 -12.36 17.66 31.30
C HIS A 39 -13.85 17.92 31.01
N ASP A 40 -14.23 18.13 29.74
CA ASP A 40 -15.58 18.43 29.34
C ASP A 40 -16.15 17.30 28.48
N SER A 41 -17.25 16.74 28.98
CA SER A 41 -17.96 15.54 28.53
C SER A 41 -18.69 15.70 27.19
N HIS A 42 -18.07 16.30 26.17
CA HIS A 42 -18.64 16.39 24.83
C HIS A 42 -17.52 16.41 23.77
N MET A 43 -17.20 15.24 23.18
CA MET A 43 -17.19 15.01 21.72
C MET A 43 -16.53 13.67 21.32
N ILE A 44 -17.39 12.72 20.90
CA ILE A 44 -17.39 11.84 19.72
C ILE A 44 -16.06 11.24 19.21
N SER A 45 -15.93 9.92 19.38
CA SER A 45 -15.22 8.94 18.53
C SER A 45 -13.83 9.33 18.02
N SER A 46 -12.81 9.21 18.87
CA SER A 46 -11.41 9.23 18.45
C SER A 46 -11.06 7.89 17.81
N LEU A 47 -10.74 7.91 16.52
CA LEU A 47 -10.14 6.76 15.83
C LEU A 47 -8.80 6.49 16.52
N GLN A 48 -8.68 5.32 17.15
CA GLN A 48 -7.53 5.00 18.00
C GLN A 48 -6.52 4.19 17.18
N CYS A 49 -5.29 4.68 17.02
CA CYS A 49 -4.26 4.01 16.21
C CYS A 49 -3.63 2.80 16.93
N VAL A 50 -2.80 2.02 16.24
CA VAL A 50 -2.26 0.74 16.75
C VAL A 50 -1.56 0.90 18.10
N ALA A 51 -0.66 1.87 18.22
CA ALA A 51 0.08 2.06 19.47
C ALA A 51 -0.78 2.66 20.60
N GLU A 52 -1.89 3.36 20.30
CA GLU A 52 -2.79 3.95 21.32
C GLU A 52 -3.56 2.85 22.07
N ARG A 53 -3.80 1.73 21.40
CA ARG A 53 -4.41 0.53 21.98
C ARG A 53 -3.41 -0.36 22.74
N GLY A 54 -2.13 0.01 22.77
CA GLY A 54 -1.07 -0.84 23.32
C GLY A 54 -0.68 -2.02 22.42
N GLU A 55 -1.11 -2.00 21.16
CA GLU A 55 -0.76 -3.02 20.16
C GLU A 55 0.65 -2.77 19.59
N LYS A 56 1.18 -3.77 18.87
CA LYS A 56 2.61 -3.79 18.56
C LYS A 56 2.92 -3.01 17.28
N LEU A 57 3.82 -2.03 17.38
CA LEU A 57 4.50 -1.43 16.23
C LEU A 57 5.87 -2.10 16.03
N VAL A 58 6.14 -2.58 14.82
CA VAL A 58 7.45 -3.08 14.38
C VAL A 58 7.98 -2.19 13.26
N ILE A 59 9.22 -1.75 13.37
CA ILE A 59 9.86 -0.86 12.40
C ILE A 59 11.06 -1.56 11.78
N VAL A 60 11.08 -1.66 10.46
CA VAL A 60 12.21 -2.13 9.67
C VAL A 60 12.73 -0.98 8.83
N ASN A 61 13.84 -0.38 9.27
CA ASN A 61 14.46 0.71 8.51
C ASN A 61 15.96 0.81 8.84
N LEU A 62 16.78 1.16 7.85
CA LEU A 62 18.21 1.37 8.06
C LEU A 62 18.51 2.57 8.96
N GLN A 63 17.62 3.57 8.94
CA GLN A 63 17.74 4.80 9.70
C GLN A 63 16.73 4.83 10.85
N LYS A 64 17.09 5.50 11.95
CA LYS A 64 16.17 5.77 13.05
C LYS A 64 14.99 6.61 12.55
N THR A 65 13.79 6.27 13.00
CA THR A 65 12.54 6.99 12.69
C THR A 65 12.03 7.76 13.90
N PRO A 66 11.13 8.76 13.73
CA PRO A 66 10.54 9.49 14.85
C PRO A 66 9.83 8.58 15.88
N LEU A 67 9.16 7.53 15.40
CA LEU A 67 8.40 6.59 16.26
C LEU A 67 9.24 5.46 16.86
N HIS A 68 10.57 5.51 16.74
CA HIS A 68 11.45 4.44 17.21
C HIS A 68 11.26 4.15 18.72
N SER A 69 10.94 5.14 19.56
CA SER A 69 10.72 4.95 21.00
C SER A 69 9.42 4.20 21.32
N MET A 70 8.50 4.13 20.37
CA MET A 70 7.17 3.52 20.54
C MET A 70 7.10 2.12 19.97
N ALA A 71 8.06 1.74 19.13
CA ALA A 71 8.11 0.43 18.52
C ALA A 71 8.46 -0.65 19.55
N ALA A 72 7.68 -1.73 19.54
CA ALA A 72 7.99 -2.94 20.29
C ALA A 72 9.25 -3.65 19.76
N LEU A 73 9.58 -3.44 18.48
CA LEU A 73 10.78 -3.98 17.84
C LEU A 73 11.26 -3.06 16.71
N CYS A 74 12.54 -2.70 16.73
CA CYS A 74 13.23 -1.99 15.64
C CYS A 74 14.31 -2.88 15.02
N ILE A 75 14.24 -3.09 13.71
CA ILE A 75 15.21 -3.88 12.95
C ILE A 75 15.94 -2.95 11.98
N HIS A 76 17.23 -2.71 12.25
CA HIS A 76 18.10 -1.85 11.44
C HIS A 76 18.78 -2.65 10.32
N ALA A 77 17.99 -3.09 9.34
CA ALA A 77 18.46 -3.91 8.22
C ALA A 77 17.71 -3.58 6.92
N LYS A 78 18.16 -4.17 5.80
CA LYS A 78 17.45 -4.05 4.53
C LYS A 78 16.12 -4.81 4.59
N CYS A 79 15.07 -4.23 4.03
CA CYS A 79 13.73 -4.85 4.04
C CYS A 79 13.73 -6.23 3.36
N GLU A 80 14.53 -6.42 2.31
CA GLU A 80 14.65 -7.69 1.59
C GLU A 80 15.23 -8.81 2.48
N GLU A 81 16.26 -8.51 3.27
CA GLU A 81 16.88 -9.46 4.19
C GLU A 81 15.87 -9.87 5.28
N VAL A 82 15.18 -8.89 5.87
CA VAL A 82 14.16 -9.14 6.88
C VAL A 82 12.99 -9.95 6.31
N SER A 83 12.51 -9.58 5.13
CA SER A 83 11.41 -10.31 4.47
C SER A 83 11.80 -11.76 4.16
N THR A 84 13.04 -11.99 3.69
CA THR A 84 13.55 -13.34 3.41
C THR A 84 13.58 -14.20 4.67
N MET A 85 14.12 -13.66 5.77
CA MET A 85 14.17 -14.38 7.05
C MET A 85 12.76 -14.64 7.61
N VAL A 86 11.84 -13.67 7.51
CA VAL A 86 10.46 -13.84 7.95
C VAL A 86 9.77 -14.95 7.15
N MET A 87 9.91 -14.94 5.83
CA MET A 87 9.31 -15.95 4.95
C MET A 87 9.86 -17.35 5.23
N GLU A 88 11.18 -17.46 5.45
CA GLU A 88 11.82 -18.71 5.90
C GLU A 88 11.24 -19.21 7.22
N LYS A 89 11.08 -18.32 8.22
CA LYS A 89 10.50 -18.67 9.53
C LYS A 89 9.03 -19.07 9.44
N LEU A 90 8.27 -18.48 8.53
CA LEU A 90 6.87 -18.84 8.28
C LEU A 90 6.73 -20.11 7.42
N GLY A 91 7.82 -20.62 6.83
CA GLY A 91 7.78 -21.74 5.91
C GLY A 91 7.05 -21.40 4.59
N LEU A 92 7.01 -20.12 4.22
CA LEU A 92 6.35 -19.63 3.01
C LEU A 92 7.41 -19.32 1.95
N PRO A 93 7.34 -19.91 0.74
CA PRO A 93 8.25 -19.52 -0.34
C PRO A 93 7.92 -18.11 -0.84
N ILE A 94 8.95 -17.32 -1.16
CA ILE A 94 8.78 -16.07 -1.89
C ILE A 94 8.36 -16.40 -3.33
N PRO A 95 7.20 -15.93 -3.81
CA PRO A 95 6.73 -16.25 -5.15
C PRO A 95 7.61 -15.59 -6.23
N GLU A 96 7.79 -16.27 -7.37
CA GLU A 96 8.42 -15.64 -8.53
C GLU A 96 7.60 -14.47 -9.05
N PHE A 97 8.25 -13.33 -9.28
CA PHE A 97 7.61 -12.19 -9.93
C PHE A 97 7.28 -12.54 -11.39
N ARG A 98 5.99 -12.47 -11.74
CA ARG A 98 5.51 -12.64 -13.11
C ARG A 98 4.75 -11.41 -13.57
N LEU A 99 5.36 -10.67 -14.49
CA LEU A 99 4.74 -9.48 -15.06
C LEU A 99 3.62 -9.87 -16.03
N LYS A 100 2.37 -9.77 -15.57
CA LYS A 100 1.18 -9.99 -16.40
C LYS A 100 0.81 -8.69 -17.12
N ARG A 101 0.90 -8.70 -18.44
CA ARG A 101 0.43 -7.60 -19.31
C ARG A 101 -0.84 -8.05 -20.01
N ARG A 102 -1.84 -7.17 -20.12
CA ARG A 102 -3.02 -7.41 -20.96
C ARG A 102 -2.99 -6.45 -22.14
N VAL A 103 -3.35 -6.97 -23.31
CA VAL A 103 -3.52 -6.19 -24.53
C VAL A 103 -5.00 -6.23 -24.88
N PHE A 104 -5.58 -5.06 -25.03
CA PHE A 104 -6.94 -4.88 -25.50
C PHE A 104 -6.90 -4.63 -27.00
N ILE A 105 -7.60 -5.47 -27.75
CA ILE A 105 -7.77 -5.33 -29.19
C ILE A 105 -9.23 -4.95 -29.42
N LYS A 106 -9.46 -3.74 -29.93
CA LYS A 106 -10.79 -3.27 -30.31
C LYS A 106 -10.89 -3.22 -31.81
N VAL A 107 -11.85 -3.94 -32.37
CA VAL A 107 -12.20 -3.89 -33.79
C VAL A 107 -13.45 -3.02 -33.93
N THR A 108 -13.38 -1.98 -34.76
CA THR A 108 -14.53 -1.13 -35.07
C THR A 108 -14.78 -1.19 -36.56
N GLN A 109 -16.03 -1.41 -36.95
CA GLN A 109 -16.46 -1.33 -38.34
C GLN A 109 -17.32 -0.08 -38.49
N SER A 110 -17.05 0.72 -39.52
CA SER A 110 -17.79 1.94 -39.82
C SER A 110 -18.04 2.03 -41.31
N THR A 111 -19.26 2.38 -41.68
CA THR A 111 -19.63 2.64 -43.08
C THR A 111 -19.39 4.12 -43.37
N LYS A 112 -18.39 4.45 -44.18
CA LYS A 112 -18.24 5.80 -44.73
C LYS A 112 -19.01 5.87 -46.06
N GLY A 113 -20.32 6.05 -45.95
CA GLY A 113 -21.22 6.18 -47.11
C GLY A 113 -21.61 4.85 -47.75
N PRO A 114 -22.33 4.88 -48.89
CA PRO A 114 -23.05 3.74 -49.46
C PRO A 114 -22.16 2.64 -50.08
N SER A 115 -20.82 2.78 -50.11
CA SER A 115 -19.95 1.81 -50.79
C SER A 115 -18.58 1.54 -50.15
N GLU A 116 -18.24 2.14 -49.00
CA GLU A 116 -16.95 1.87 -48.32
C GLU A 116 -17.15 1.39 -46.88
N GLU A 117 -16.91 0.10 -46.67
CA GLU A 117 -16.73 -0.50 -45.35
C GLU A 117 -15.32 -0.20 -44.85
N GLN A 118 -15.22 0.54 -43.75
CA GLN A 118 -13.96 0.80 -43.06
C GLN A 118 -13.87 -0.07 -41.81
N VAL A 119 -12.86 -0.93 -41.74
CA VAL A 119 -12.48 -1.64 -40.51
C VAL A 119 -11.29 -0.92 -39.87
N SER A 120 -11.42 -0.55 -38.60
CA SER A 120 -10.32 -0.02 -37.78
C SER A 120 -10.02 -0.95 -36.61
N LEU A 121 -8.74 -1.01 -36.24
CA LEU A 121 -8.25 -1.86 -35.16
C LEU A 121 -7.43 -0.99 -34.20
N SER A 122 -7.79 -0.94 -32.92
CA SER A 122 -6.99 -0.33 -31.86
C SER A 122 -6.39 -1.41 -30.97
N ILE A 123 -5.09 -1.26 -30.65
CA ILE A 123 -4.34 -2.17 -29.80
C ILE A 123 -3.75 -1.35 -28.67
N GLU A 124 -4.18 -1.61 -27.44
CA GLU A 124 -3.82 -0.82 -26.26
C GLU A 124 -3.39 -1.75 -25.14
N GLY A 125 -2.31 -1.41 -24.42
CA GLY A 125 -1.95 -2.11 -23.20
C GLY A 125 -2.79 -1.56 -22.06
N GLN A 126 -3.42 -2.43 -21.27
CA GLN A 126 -4.18 -2.00 -20.09
C GLN A 126 -3.91 -2.95 -18.92
N ASP A 127 -3.69 -2.41 -17.73
CA ASP A 127 -3.45 -3.23 -16.54
C ASP A 127 -4.77 -3.77 -15.94
N MET A 128 -4.69 -4.43 -14.78
CA MET A 128 -5.88 -4.99 -14.11
C MET A 128 -6.81 -3.93 -13.49
N TYR A 129 -6.36 -2.69 -13.38
CA TYR A 129 -7.09 -1.56 -12.81
C TYR A 129 -7.62 -0.59 -13.88
N GLY A 130 -7.32 -0.85 -15.15
CA GLY A 130 -7.79 -0.04 -16.27
C GLY A 130 -6.82 1.03 -16.75
N PHE A 131 -5.60 1.10 -16.19
CA PHE A 131 -4.60 2.07 -16.62
C PHE A 131 -3.91 1.63 -17.90
N TYR A 132 -3.82 2.56 -18.86
CA TYR A 132 -3.17 2.30 -20.14
C TYR A 132 -1.65 2.38 -20.04
N PHE A 133 -0.96 1.51 -20.76
CA PHE A 133 0.50 1.52 -20.87
C PHE A 133 0.96 1.21 -22.31
N SER A 134 2.12 1.75 -22.70
CA SER A 134 2.77 1.37 -23.95
C SER A 134 3.39 -0.03 -23.81
N PHE A 135 3.10 -0.92 -24.76
CA PHE A 135 3.67 -2.27 -24.80
C PHE A 135 4.68 -2.45 -25.96
N LEU A 136 4.89 -1.42 -26.79
CA LEU A 136 5.74 -1.46 -27.98
C LEU A 136 7.19 -1.00 -27.74
N THR A 137 7.55 -0.62 -26.53
CA THR A 137 8.93 -0.22 -26.19
C THR A 137 9.43 -1.12 -25.07
N GLY A 138 10.25 -2.10 -25.46
CA GLY A 138 11.18 -2.80 -24.58
C GLY A 138 12.53 -2.10 -24.59
#